data_AF-A0AAW1FEG3-F1
#
_entry.id   AF-A0AAW1FEG3-F1
#
_cell.length_a   1.000
_cell.length_b   1.000
_cell.length_c   1.000
_cell.angle_alpha   90.00
_cell.angle_beta   90.00
_cell.angle_gamma   90.00
#
_symmetry.space_group_name_H-M   'P 1'
#
loop_
_entity.id
_entity.type
_entity.pdbx_description
1 polymer ?
#
loop_
_entity_poly.entity_id
_entity_poly.type
_entity_poly.pdbx_seq_one_letter_code
_entity_poly.pdbx_strand_id
1 'polypeptide(L)'
;MGAGTPFSGEKYADAIVNLQEEFDHRFADFKTHRATFQIFADPFSFDVQDAPPVLQMELIDLQCNSELKAKFREVSGIADKLG
;
A
#
# COMPACT_ATOMS: atom_id res chain seq x y z
N MET A 1 38.91 -34.31 2.50
CA MET A 1 38.03 -33.61 3.46
C MET A 1 37.76 -32.22 2.90
N GLY A 2 36.54 -31.97 2.40
CA GLY A 2 36.17 -30.63 1.93
C GLY A 2 35.83 -29.78 3.14
N ALA A 3 36.61 -28.72 3.39
CA ALA A 3 36.28 -27.74 4.41
C ALA A 3 34.97 -27.05 3.97
N GLY A 4 33.85 -27.39 4.62
CA GLY A 4 32.60 -26.66 4.44
C GLY A 4 32.84 -25.21 4.82
N THR A 5 32.57 -24.28 3.91
CA THR A 5 32.65 -22.85 4.20
C THR A 5 31.75 -22.54 5.39
N PRO A 6 32.27 -21.90 6.46
CA PRO A 6 31.47 -21.57 7.62
C PRO A 6 30.29 -20.68 7.22
N PHE A 7 29.09 -21.02 7.68
CA PHE A 7 27.92 -20.15 7.55
C PHE A 7 28.26 -18.81 8.20
N SER A 8 28.33 -17.76 7.39
CA SER A 8 28.70 -16.42 7.85
C SER A 8 27.42 -15.61 8.06
N GLY A 9 26.77 -15.77 9.21
CA GLY A 9 25.51 -15.06 9.53
C GLY A 9 25.62 -13.55 9.34
N GLU A 10 26.79 -12.98 9.64
CA GLU A 10 27.12 -11.57 9.43
C GLU A 10 26.98 -11.13 7.97
N LYS A 11 27.44 -11.94 7.00
CA LYS A 11 27.31 -11.62 5.56
C LYS A 11 25.86 -11.53 5.12
N TYR A 12 25.00 -12.38 5.67
CA TYR A 12 23.56 -12.34 5.37
C TYR A 12 22.88 -11.16 6.06
N ALA A 13 23.29 -10.82 7.28
CA ALA A 13 22.81 -9.61 7.96
C ALA A 13 23.15 -8.35 7.15
N ASP A 14 24.40 -8.22 6.69
CA ASP A 14 24.83 -7.10 5.85
C ASP A 14 24.06 -7.06 4.52
N ALA A 15 23.84 -8.21 3.89
CA ALA A 15 23.06 -8.30 2.67
C ALA A 15 21.59 -7.89 2.87
N ILE A 16 20.98 -8.24 4.01
CA ILE A 16 19.62 -7.83 4.36
C ILE A 16 19.54 -6.32 4.58
N VAL A 17 20.50 -5.74 5.30
CA VAL A 17 20.55 -4.28 5.53
C VAL A 17 20.68 -3.54 4.20
N ASN A 18 21.61 -3.96 3.34
CA ASN A 18 21.76 -3.36 2.02
C ASN A 18 20.48 -3.49 1.17
N LEU A 19 19.78 -4.63 1.24
CA LEU A 19 18.51 -4.80 0.53
C LEU A 19 17.43 -3.86 1.06
N GLN A 20 17.36 -3.63 2.36
CA GLN A 20 16.41 -2.70 2.98
C GLN A 20 16.69 -1.25 2.53
N GLU A 21 17.95 -0.82 2.59
CA GLU A 21 18.37 0.52 2.14
C GLU A 21 18.06 0.74 0.67
N GLU A 22 18.38 -0.23 -0.18
CA GLU A 22 18.10 -0.18 -1.60
C GLU A 22 16.59 -0.20 -1.91
N PHE A 23 15.78 -0.86 -1.07
CA PHE A 23 14.32 -0.80 -1.21
C PHE A 23 13.81 0.60 -0.84
N ASP A 24 14.27 1.14 0.28
CA ASP A 24 13.89 2.49 0.70
C ASP A 24 14.31 3.57 -0.31
N HIS A 25 15.47 3.41 -0.94
CA HIS A 25 15.96 4.33 -1.97
C HIS A 25 15.17 4.21 -3.27
N ARG A 26 15.02 2.98 -3.80
CA ARG A 26 14.35 2.75 -5.09
C ARG A 26 12.85 3.02 -5.06
N PHE A 27 12.22 2.91 -3.89
CA PHE A 27 10.80 3.20 -3.69
C PHE A 27 10.58 4.50 -2.89
N ALA A 28 11.54 5.43 -2.92
CA ALA A 28 11.40 6.70 -2.22
C ALA A 28 10.24 7.54 -2.77
N ASP A 29 10.00 7.48 -4.08
CA ASP A 29 8.89 8.14 -4.77
C ASP A 29 7.51 7.53 -4.41
N PHE A 30 7.45 6.22 -4.16
CA PHE A 30 6.25 5.55 -3.65
C PHE A 30 5.76 6.15 -2.34
N LYS A 31 6.67 6.65 -1.49
CA LYS A 31 6.30 7.33 -0.24
C LYS A 31 5.59 8.65 -0.54
N THR A 32 6.02 9.37 -1.57
CA THR A 32 5.39 10.62 -2.06
C THR A 32 4.00 10.36 -2.65
N HIS A 33 3.82 9.24 -3.36
CA HIS A 33 2.55 8.88 -4.01
C HIS A 33 1.64 8.00 -3.14
N ARG A 34 2.01 7.75 -1.88
CA ARG A 34 1.29 6.85 -0.99
C ARG A 34 -0.18 7.20 -0.83
N ALA A 35 -0.50 8.49 -0.68
CA ALA A 35 -1.89 8.96 -0.58
C ALA A 35 -2.68 8.62 -1.84
N THR A 36 -2.11 8.86 -3.02
CA THR A 36 -2.71 8.50 -4.31
C THR A 36 -2.96 7.00 -4.42
N PHE A 37 -1.99 6.15 -4.04
CA PHE A 37 -2.18 4.70 -4.04
C PHE A 37 -3.27 4.25 -3.06
N GLN A 38 -3.37 4.89 -1.90
CA GLN A 38 -4.40 4.55 -0.92
C GLN A 38 -5.80 4.91 -1.41
N ILE A 39 -5.95 6.04 -2.13
CA ILE A 39 -7.22 6.40 -2.80
C ILE A 39 -7.63 5.31 -3.80
N PHE A 40 -6.70 4.76 -4.58
CA PHE A 40 -7.02 3.67 -5.51
C PHE A 40 -7.31 2.34 -4.82
N ALA A 41 -6.61 2.04 -3.72
CA ALA A 41 -6.78 0.79 -2.99
C ALA A 41 -8.09 0.74 -2.20
N ASP A 42 -8.50 1.86 -1.58
CA ASP A 42 -9.72 1.95 -0.80
C ASP A 42 -10.39 3.34 -0.92
N PRO A 43 -10.98 3.64 -2.09
CA PRO A 43 -11.56 4.96 -2.37
C PRO A 43 -12.76 5.28 -1.48
N PHE A 44 -13.43 4.27 -0.91
CA PHE A 44 -14.68 4.44 -0.16
C PHE A 44 -14.50 4.68 1.33
N SER A 45 -13.29 4.46 1.86
CA SER A 45 -12.92 4.73 3.25
C SER A 45 -11.89 5.85 3.42
N PHE A 46 -11.25 6.28 2.33
CA PHE A 46 -10.23 7.33 2.34
C PHE A 46 -10.80 8.69 2.81
N ASP A 47 -10.07 9.41 3.65
CA ASP A 47 -10.46 10.76 4.07
C ASP A 47 -10.24 11.76 2.92
N VAL A 48 -11.33 12.37 2.45
CA VAL A 48 -11.29 13.37 1.38
C VAL A 48 -10.38 14.55 1.72
N GLN A 49 -10.25 14.93 3.00
CA GLN A 49 -9.39 16.05 3.39
C GLN A 49 -7.90 15.77 3.17
N ASP A 50 -7.50 14.49 3.21
CA ASP A 50 -6.13 14.04 2.97
C ASP A 50 -5.84 13.81 1.47
N ALA A 51 -6.84 13.95 0.61
CA ALA A 51 -6.67 13.74 -0.83
C ALA A 51 -6.02 14.96 -1.49
N PRO A 52 -5.21 14.75 -2.56
CA PRO A 52 -4.72 15.85 -3.39
C PRO A 52 -5.88 16.75 -3.86
N PRO A 53 -5.77 18.09 -3.80
CA PRO A 53 -6.88 19.00 -4.12
C PRO A 53 -7.56 18.73 -5.47
N VAL A 54 -6.78 18.30 -6.47
CA VAL A 54 -7.28 17.98 -7.81
C VAL A 54 -8.21 16.76 -7.84
N LEU A 55 -8.10 15.86 -6.86
CA LEU A 55 -8.90 14.63 -6.77
C LEU A 55 -10.06 14.72 -5.78
N GLN A 56 -10.12 15.77 -4.94
CA GLN A 56 -11.10 15.85 -3.85
C GLN A 56 -12.54 15.78 -4.36
N MET A 57 -12.88 16.51 -5.43
CA MET A 57 -14.24 16.51 -5.97
C MET A 57 -14.61 15.15 -6.58
N GLU A 58 -13.72 14.55 -7.37
CA GLU A 58 -13.92 13.23 -7.97
C GLU A 58 -14.11 12.16 -6.88
N LEU A 59 -13.33 12.25 -5.80
CA LEU A 59 -13.42 11.34 -4.67
C LEU A 59 -14.74 11.51 -3.91
N ILE A 60 -15.21 12.75 -3.69
CA ILE A 60 -16.52 13.03 -3.09
C ILE A 60 -17.62 12.40 -3.93
N ASP A 61 -17.63 12.67 -5.24
CA ASP A 61 -18.64 12.14 -6.16
C ASP A 61 -18.66 10.61 -6.16
N LEU A 62 -17.48 10.00 -6.17
CA LEU A 62 -17.33 8.55 -6.08
C LEU A 62 -17.87 8.00 -4.75
N GLN A 63 -17.49 8.59 -3.62
CA GLN A 63 -17.89 8.14 -2.28
C GLN A 63 -19.39 8.33 -2.00
N CYS A 64 -20.01 9.34 -2.62
CA CYS A 64 -21.45 9.58 -2.56
C CYS A 64 -22.27 8.57 -3.39
N ASN A 65 -21.65 7.85 -4.32
CA ASN A 65 -22.33 6.84 -5.12
C ASN A 65 -22.54 5.55 -4.33
N SER A 66 -23.73 5.43 -3.73
CA SER A 66 -24.12 4.26 -2.93
C SER A 66 -24.12 2.93 -3.69
N GLU A 67 -24.44 2.95 -4.99
CA GLU A 67 -24.44 1.74 -5.83
C GLU A 67 -23.02 1.23 -6.07
N LEU A 68 -22.09 2.12 -6.43
CA LEU A 68 -20.68 1.77 -6.59
C LEU A 68 -20.06 1.34 -5.26
N LYS A 69 -20.43 1.99 -4.16
CA LYS A 69 -19.98 1.61 -2.81
C LYS A 69 -20.45 0.20 -2.42
N ALA A 70 -21.68 -0.16 -2.77
CA ALA A 70 -22.22 -1.50 -2.52
C ALA A 70 -21.48 -2.57 -3.35
N LYS A 71 -21.33 -2.33 -4.66
CA LYS A 71 -20.58 -3.22 -5.57
C LYS A 71 -19.13 -3.41 -5.12
N PHE A 72 -18.48 -2.33 -4.68
CA PHE A 72 -17.12 -2.41 -4.16
C PHE A 72 -17.04 -3.34 -2.94
N ARG A 73 -17.95 -3.21 -1.97
CA ARG A 73 -17.95 -4.07 -0.77
C ARG A 73 -18.22 -5.54 -1.09
N GLU A 74 -19.11 -5.81 -2.05
CA GLU A 74 -19.40 -7.16 -2.53
C GLU A 74 -18.14 -7.83 -3.10
N VAL A 75 -17.40 -7.11 -3.96
CA VAL A 75 -16.16 -7.60 -4.58
C VAL A 75 -15.01 -7.70 -3.58
N SER A 76 -14.89 -6.74 -2.66
CA SER A 76 -13.81 -6.70 -1.65
C SER A 76 -14.01 -7.69 -0.50
N GLY A 77 -15.13 -8.43 -0.43
CA GLY A 77 -15.42 -9.37 0.66
C GLY A 77 -15.65 -8.69 2.01
N ILE A 78 -15.91 -7.37 2.05
CA ILE A 78 -16.18 -6.61 3.28
C ILE A 78 -17.65 -6.76 3.71
N ALA A 79 -18.50 -7.36 2.85
CA ALA A 79 -19.93 -7.55 3.09
C ALA A 79 -20.27 -8.36 4.37
N ASP A 80 -19.37 -9.21 4.88
CA ASP A 80 -19.69 -10.20 5.92
C ASP A 80 -19.47 -9.73 7.38
N LYS A 81 -19.19 -8.45 7.66
CA LYS A 81 -18.82 -7.99 9.02
C LYS A 81 -19.78 -7.00 9.70
N LEU A 82 -21.03 -6.87 9.25
CA LEU A 82 -22.03 -6.02 9.91
C LEU A 82 -23.35 -6.75 10.20
N GLY A 83 -23.26 -8.04 10.56
CA GLY A 83 -24.34 -8.79 11.20
C GLY A 83 -24.25 -8.74 12.71
#